data_AF-A0A533U5N6-F1
#
_entry.id   AF-A0A533U5N6-F1
#
_cell.length_a   1.000
_cell.length_b   1.000
_cell.length_c   1.000
_cell.angle_alpha   90.00
_cell.angle_beta   90.00
_cell.angle_gamma   90.00
#
_symmetry.space_group_name_H-M   'P 1'
#
loop_
_entity.id
_entity.type
_entity.pdbx_description
1 polymer ?
#
loop_
_entity_poly.entity_id
_entity_poly.type
_entity_poly.pdbx_seq_one_letter_code
_entity_poly.pdbx_strand_id
1 'polypeptide(L)' 'MDIVQDKMSAQFDVTLVKWGSSVGFAIPKAVREGMKLEPGKKVRLVLRENKLCIEKI' A
#
# COMPACT_ATOMS: atom_id res chain seq x y z
N MET A 1 -3.78 4.01 31.53
CA MET A 1 -4.47 4.37 30.28
C MET A 1 -3.38 4.64 29.27
N ASP A 2 -3.01 3.61 28.52
CA ASP A 2 -1.95 3.69 27.54
C ASP A 2 -2.35 4.68 26.45
N ILE A 3 -1.52 5.70 26.27
CA ILE A 3 -1.60 6.64 25.17
C ILE A 3 -1.23 5.82 23.94
N VAL A 4 -2.24 5.28 23.25
CA VAL A 4 -2.06 4.66 21.94
C VAL A 4 -1.60 5.78 21.02
N GLN A 5 -0.28 5.86 20.85
CA GLN A 5 0.39 6.82 20.01
C GLN A 5 -0.07 6.55 18.58
N ASP A 6 -1.02 7.36 18.11
CA ASP A 6 -1.61 7.30 16.79
C ASP A 6 -0.51 7.55 15.75
N LYS A 7 0.11 6.45 15.30
CA LYS A 7 1.15 6.46 14.27
C LYS A 7 0.48 6.80 12.94
N MET A 8 0.40 8.10 12.64
CA MET A 8 0.06 8.71 11.35
C MET A 8 -0.64 7.76 10.36
N SER A 9 -1.95 7.58 10.51
CA SER A 9 -2.73 6.91 9.48
C SER A 9 -2.97 7.87 8.31
N ALA A 10 -2.21 7.73 7.23
CA ALA A 10 -2.50 8.43 5.98
C ALA A 10 -3.44 7.58 5.12
N GLN A 11 -4.57 8.17 4.71
CA GLN A 11 -5.52 7.55 3.79
C GLN A 11 -5.33 8.12 2.39
N PHE A 12 -5.41 7.26 1.38
CA PHE A 12 -5.28 7.65 -0.02
C PHE A 12 -6.36 6.96 -0.84
N ASP A 13 -7.19 7.75 -1.50
CA ASP A 13 -8.16 7.23 -2.45
C ASP A 13 -7.48 7.00 -3.80
N VAL A 14 -7.65 5.80 -4.35
CA VAL A 14 -7.09 5.40 -5.64
C VAL A 14 -8.15 4.70 -6.48
N THR A 15 -8.03 4.84 -7.80
CA THR A 15 -8.90 4.17 -8.75
C THR A 15 -8.24 2.89 -9.26
N LEU A 16 -8.99 1.79 -9.24
CA LEU A 16 -8.57 0.55 -9.90
C LEU A 16 -8.61 0.73 -11.43
N VAL A 17 -7.51 0.40 -12.08
CA VAL A 17 -7.33 0.48 -13.53
C VAL A 17 -6.97 -0.89 -14.10
N LYS A 18 -7.37 -1.13 -15.34
CA LYS A 18 -7.07 -2.38 -16.06
C LYS A 18 -5.73 -2.27 -16.78
N TRP A 19 -4.85 -3.26 -16.57
CA TRP A 19 -3.57 -3.41 -17.25
C TRP A 19 -3.47 -4.82 -17.85
N GLY A 20 -3.74 -4.93 -19.15
CA GLY A 20 -3.83 -6.23 -19.83
C GLY A 20 -4.94 -7.09 -19.24
N SER A 21 -4.60 -8.27 -18.73
CA SER A 21 -5.51 -9.18 -18.02
C SER A 21 -5.60 -8.91 -16.51
N SER A 22 -4.84 -7.95 -15.99
CA SER A 22 -4.76 -7.65 -14.56
C SER A 22 -5.50 -6.35 -14.20
N VAL A 23 -5.82 -6.21 -12.92
CA VAL A 23 -6.29 -4.96 -12.32
C VAL A 23 -5.25 -4.49 -11.32
N GLY A 24 -5.01 -3.20 -11.27
CA GLY A 24 -4.07 -2.58 -10.33
C GLY A 24 -4.43 -1.13 -10.05
N PHE A 25 -3.58 -0.47 -9.28
CA PHE A 25 -3.64 0.97 -9.05
C PHE A 25 -2.23 1.53 -8.99
N ALA A 26 -2.07 2.81 -9.27
CA ALA A 26 -0.80 3.49 -9.09
C ALA A 26 -0.54 3.73 -7.61
N ILE A 27 0.61 3.28 -7.09
CA ILE A 27 1.00 3.57 -5.71
C ILE A 27 1.28 5.07 -5.57
N PRO A 28 0.60 5.80 -4.66
CA PRO A 28 0.83 7.23 -4.46
C PRO A 28 2.30 7.54 -4.14
N LYS A 29 2.80 8.67 -4.64
CA LYS A 29 4.21 9.07 -4.46
C LYS A 29 4.66 9.02 -3.00
N ALA A 30 3.83 9.53 -2.07
CA ALA A 30 4.10 9.52 -0.64
C ALA A 30 4.24 8.11 -0.06
N VAL A 31 3.38 7.17 -0.49
CA VAL A 31 3.45 5.76 -0.07
C VAL A 31 4.72 5.11 -0.61
N ARG A 32 5.02 5.31 -1.90
CA ARG A 32 6.24 4.79 -2.54
C ARG A 32 7.51 5.27 -1.85
N GLU A 33 7.58 6.57 -1.54
CA GLU A 33 8.73 7.19 -0.87
C GLU A 33 8.85 6.75 0.59
N GLY A 34 7.73 6.75 1.34
CA GLY A 34 7.70 6.31 2.73
C GLY A 34 8.08 4.83 2.90
N MET A 35 7.62 3.97 1.99
CA MET A 35 7.94 2.53 2.01
C MET A 35 9.23 2.18 1.24
N LYS A 36 9.88 3.16 0.60
CA LYS A 36 11.07 2.96 -0.25
C LYS A 36 10.86 1.82 -1.26
N LEU A 37 9.74 1.88 -1.98
CA LEU A 37 9.40 0.94 -3.04
C LEU A 37 10.07 1.35 -4.34
N GLU A 38 10.75 0.41 -4.98
CA GLU A 38 11.46 0.63 -6.24
C GLU A 38 10.84 -0.23 -7.35
N PRO A 39 10.73 0.30 -8.58
CA PRO A 39 10.33 -0.51 -9.74
C PRO A 39 11.18 -1.79 -9.86
N GLY A 40 10.53 -2.92 -10.15
CA GLY A 40 11.19 -4.21 -10.29
C GLY A 40 11.51 -4.94 -8.98
N LYS A 41 11.35 -4.31 -7.82
CA LYS A 41 11.43 -5.01 -6.53
C LYS A 41 10.12 -5.72 -6.23
N LYS A 42 10.23 -6.89 -5.60
CA LYS A 42 9.06 -7.65 -5.17
C LYS A 42 8.47 -7.03 -3.90
N VAL A 43 7.16 -7.15 -3.78
CA VAL A 43 6.40 -6.87 -2.57
C VAL A 43 5.51 -8.06 -2.28
N ARG A 44 5.08 -8.21 -1.04
CA ARG A 44 4.08 -9.19 -0.64
C ARG A 44 2.75 -8.49 -0.42
N LEU A 45 1.69 -9.06 -0.99
CA LEU A 45 0.31 -8.64 -0.74
C LEU A 45 -0.29 -9.59 0.30
N VAL A 46 -0.85 -9.04 1.36
CA VAL A 46 -1.47 -9.80 2.44
C VAL A 46 -2.91 -9.32 2.63
N LEU A 47 -3.88 -10.23 2.55
CA LEU A 47 -5.27 -9.94 2.85
C LEU A 47 -5.55 -10.26 4.32
N ARG A 48 -5.94 -9.27 5.13
CA ARG A 48 -6.34 -9.46 6.53
C ARG A 48 -7.51 -8.56 6.86
N GLU A 49 -8.53 -9.09 7.54
CA GLU A 49 -9.67 -8.28 8.03
C GLU A 49 -10.31 -7.41 6.93
N ASN A 50 -10.44 -7.96 5.71
CA ASN A 50 -10.93 -7.24 4.54
C ASN A 50 -10.07 -6.02 4.10
N LYS A 51 -8.80 -6.00 4.47
CA LYS A 51 -7.80 -5.00 4.08
C LYS A 51 -6.69 -5.65 3.28
N LEU A 52 -6.30 -5.00 2.18
CA LEU A 52 -5.11 -5.37 1.42
C LEU A 52 -3.89 -4.63 1.98
N CYS A 53 -2.97 -5.36 2.58
CA CYS A 53 -1.72 -4.84 3.11
C CYS A 53 -0.58 -5.12 2.11
N ILE A 54 0.35 -4.17 1.99
CA ILE A 54 1.56 -4.30 1.18
C ILE A 54 2.76 -4.37 2.13
N GLU A 55 3.55 -5.43 2.02
CA GLU A 55 4.78 -5.63 2.77
C GLU A 55 5.98 -5.66 1.82
N LYS A 56 7.11 -5.08 2.25
CA LYS A 56 8.38 -5.19 1.53
C LYS A 56 9.02 -6.55 1.83
N ILE A 57 9.61 -7.19 0.82
CA ILE A 57 10.39 -8.44 0.95
C ILE A 57 11.84 -8.27 0.52
#